data_AF-A0A923SBG5-F1
#
_entry.id   AF-A0A923SBG5-F1
#
_cell.length_a   1.000
_cell.length_b   1.000
_cell.length_c   1.000
_cell.angle_alpha   90.00
_cell.angle_beta   90.00
_cell.angle_gamma   90.00
#
_symmetry.space_group_name_H-M   'P 1'
#
loop_
_entity.id
_entity.type
_entity.pdbx_description
1 polymer ?
#
loop_
_entity_poly.entity_id
_entity_poly.type
_entity_poly.pdbx_seq_one_letter_code
_entity_poly.pdbx_strand_id
1 'polypeptide(L)'
;MHKAICTVCGQAYGGFAAHSLTKTEAKAATYTETGNNEYYTCSVCQKVFKDAAGTQETTVEAETIAKLTRPSSGGSSSHGDRDPSYAVTAPSTKNGDVTVSPKNASKGDRVTITVTSDKGYELDKLIVKDASGNKLKLTDKGNGKYTFTMPGSKVTVSAEFVEEQAASIFADVPADAYYAKAVEWAVKKGITNGKANGLFGSNDSCTRAQIVTFLWRAAGSPAPKGTAKVPADVLPGSYCYDAVAWALENGIINGLADGTFGVNNTCTRGQSVTFLYRAMGTAPTTVNGFTDVAADSFCADAVAWAVENGVTNGTSATTFSPNNGCTRAQIVTFLYRAYQGK
;
A
#
# COMPACT_ATOMS: atom_id res chain seq x y z
N MET A 1 -20.84 -27.22 10.14
CA MET A 1 -19.74 -27.67 9.28
C MET A 1 -19.62 -26.67 8.14
N HIS A 2 -18.51 -25.92 8.06
CA HIS A 2 -18.28 -25.02 6.94
C HIS A 2 -17.70 -25.85 5.79
N LYS A 3 -18.37 -25.85 4.63
CA LYS A 3 -17.88 -26.51 3.42
C LYS A 3 -17.13 -25.49 2.58
N ALA A 4 -15.99 -25.87 2.00
CA ALA A 4 -15.35 -25.02 1.01
C ALA A 4 -16.21 -25.02 -0.27
N ILE A 5 -16.38 -23.84 -0.88
CA ILE A 5 -17.12 -23.69 -2.14
C ILE A 5 -16.09 -23.57 -3.25
N CYS A 6 -16.17 -24.45 -4.24
CA CYS A 6 -15.34 -24.34 -5.44
C CYS A 6 -15.68 -23.05 -6.17
N THR A 7 -14.72 -22.14 -6.30
CA THR A 7 -14.90 -20.85 -6.97
C THR A 7 -15.15 -20.98 -8.48
N VAL A 8 -14.93 -22.16 -9.05
CA VAL A 8 -15.14 -22.43 -10.49
C VAL A 8 -16.55 -22.98 -10.78
N CYS A 9 -17.06 -23.90 -9.95
CA CYS A 9 -18.34 -24.58 -10.23
C CYS A 9 -19.42 -24.37 -9.16
N GLY A 10 -19.13 -23.64 -8.07
CA GLY A 10 -20.07 -23.35 -6.98
C GLY A 10 -20.43 -24.56 -6.12
N GLN A 11 -19.89 -25.75 -6.40
CA GLN A 11 -20.17 -26.95 -5.62
C GLN A 11 -19.41 -26.94 -4.29
N ALA A 12 -20.09 -27.29 -3.21
CA ALA A 12 -19.51 -27.40 -1.89
C ALA A 12 -18.77 -28.73 -1.75
N TYR A 13 -17.46 -28.70 -1.47
CA TYR A 13 -16.61 -29.88 -1.34
C TYR A 13 -15.75 -29.79 -0.07
N GLY A 14 -15.39 -30.95 0.49
CA GLY A 14 -14.58 -31.04 1.70
C GLY A 14 -15.32 -30.57 2.95
N GLY A 15 -15.57 -31.47 3.90
CA GLY A 15 -15.94 -31.08 5.25
C GLY A 15 -14.67 -30.81 6.03
N PHE A 16 -14.30 -29.56 6.26
CA PHE A 16 -13.32 -29.27 7.31
C PHE A 16 -14.02 -29.42 8.65
N ALA A 17 -13.42 -30.18 9.57
CA ALA A 17 -13.91 -30.26 10.93
C ALA A 17 -13.98 -28.81 11.47
N ALA A 18 -15.18 -28.38 11.90
CA ALA A 18 -15.30 -27.12 12.60
C ALA A 18 -14.39 -27.16 13.83
N HIS A 19 -13.71 -26.06 14.14
CA HIS A 19 -12.87 -26.00 15.34
C HIS A 19 -13.69 -26.45 16.55
N SER A 20 -13.23 -27.50 17.24
CA SER A 20 -13.75 -27.87 18.55
C SER A 20 -12.97 -27.05 19.58
N LEU A 21 -13.51 -25.88 19.91
CA LEU A 21 -12.89 -24.90 20.80
C LEU A 21 -13.32 -25.13 22.24
N THR A 22 -12.33 -25.21 23.13
CA THR A 22 -12.53 -25.18 24.58
C THR A 22 -12.16 -23.81 25.10
N LYS A 23 -13.09 -23.17 25.81
CA LYS A 23 -12.89 -21.85 26.41
C LYS A 23 -12.04 -21.97 27.68
N THR A 24 -11.04 -21.11 27.80
CA THR A 24 -10.34 -20.83 29.06
C THR A 24 -10.82 -19.47 29.56
N GLU A 25 -11.49 -19.47 30.71
CA GLU A 25 -11.97 -18.24 31.33
C GLU A 25 -10.82 -17.33 31.73
N ALA A 26 -11.05 -16.02 31.67
CA ALA A 26 -10.08 -15.04 32.13
C ALA A 26 -9.81 -15.22 33.64
N LYS A 27 -8.53 -15.23 34.02
CA LYS A 27 -8.09 -15.26 35.41
C LYS A 27 -7.27 -14.02 35.69
N ALA A 28 -7.68 -13.21 36.66
CA ALA A 28 -6.88 -12.07 37.08
C ALA A 28 -5.53 -12.53 37.67
N ALA A 29 -4.45 -11.81 37.33
CA ALA A 29 -3.14 -12.06 37.93
C ALA A 29 -3.16 -11.68 39.42
N THR A 30 -2.44 -12.44 40.24
CA THR A 30 -2.24 -12.14 41.66
C THR A 30 -0.77 -11.84 41.93
N TYR A 31 -0.42 -11.51 43.17
CA TYR A 31 0.98 -11.28 43.54
C TYR A 31 1.84 -12.56 43.50
N THR A 32 1.21 -13.74 43.52
CA THR A 32 1.88 -15.04 43.59
C THR A 32 1.66 -15.89 42.35
N GLU A 33 0.65 -15.59 41.53
CA GLU A 33 0.27 -16.36 40.35
C GLU A 33 0.03 -15.46 39.13
N THR A 34 0.45 -15.91 37.95
CA THR A 34 0.14 -15.24 36.69
C THR A 34 -1.35 -15.38 36.40
N GLY A 35 -1.91 -14.38 35.73
CA GLY A 35 -3.27 -14.41 35.21
C GLY A 35 -3.28 -14.77 33.72
N ASN A 36 -4.46 -14.73 33.11
CA ASN A 36 -4.64 -14.85 31.68
C ASN A 36 -5.89 -14.08 31.22
N ASN A 37 -5.87 -13.57 29.99
CA ASN A 37 -7.08 -13.15 29.29
C ASN A 37 -7.94 -14.38 28.96
N GLU A 38 -9.19 -14.14 28.54
CA GLU A 38 -10.03 -15.20 27.97
C GLU A 38 -9.46 -15.65 26.62
N TYR A 39 -9.36 -16.97 26.40
CA TYR A 39 -8.90 -17.53 25.13
C TYR A 39 -9.51 -18.91 24.86
N TYR A 40 -9.39 -19.39 23.62
CA TYR A 40 -9.99 -20.63 23.14
C TYR A 40 -8.93 -21.56 22.55
N THR A 41 -8.86 -22.81 23.01
CA THR A 41 -7.94 -23.81 22.46
C THR A 41 -8.69 -24.80 21.58
N CYS A 42 -8.20 -25.04 20.37
CA CYS A 42 -8.82 -26.02 19.47
C CYS A 42 -8.23 -27.40 19.66
N SER A 43 -9.05 -28.39 20.05
CA SER A 43 -8.60 -29.79 20.20
C SER A 43 -8.24 -30.46 18.87
N VAL A 44 -8.72 -29.92 17.74
CA VAL A 44 -8.50 -30.48 16.40
C VAL A 44 -7.17 -30.03 15.80
N CYS A 45 -6.86 -28.73 15.86
CA CYS A 45 -5.64 -28.17 15.26
C CYS A 45 -4.57 -27.77 16.28
N GLN A 46 -4.84 -27.91 17.59
CA GLN A 46 -3.95 -27.56 18.70
C GLN A 46 -3.53 -26.07 18.75
N LYS A 47 -4.21 -25.21 17.99
CA LYS A 47 -4.00 -23.76 17.98
C LYS A 47 -4.87 -23.05 19.00
N VAL A 48 -4.46 -21.83 19.39
CA VAL A 48 -5.16 -20.96 20.33
C VAL A 48 -5.78 -19.79 19.59
N PHE A 49 -6.95 -19.34 20.04
CA PHE A 49 -7.73 -18.27 19.41
C PHE A 49 -8.27 -17.29 20.44
N LYS A 50 -8.47 -16.03 20.02
CA LYS A 50 -9.06 -14.97 20.86
C LYS A 50 -10.58 -14.99 20.90
N ASP A 51 -11.21 -15.68 19.96
CA ASP A 51 -12.67 -15.69 19.79
C ASP A 51 -13.24 -17.11 19.73
N ALA A 52 -14.52 -17.23 20.09
CA ALA A 52 -15.27 -18.47 20.01
C ALA A 52 -15.52 -18.95 18.57
N ALA A 53 -15.21 -18.10 17.57
CA ALA A 53 -15.36 -18.42 16.16
C ALA A 53 -14.11 -19.11 15.56
N GLY A 54 -12.97 -19.06 16.24
CA GLY A 54 -11.71 -19.63 15.77
C GLY A 54 -11.10 -18.86 14.58
N THR A 55 -11.37 -17.55 14.49
CA THR A 55 -10.94 -16.73 13.34
C THR A 55 -9.68 -15.92 13.62
N GLN A 56 -9.36 -15.67 14.89
CA GLN A 56 -8.21 -14.88 15.31
C GLN A 56 -7.23 -15.74 16.12
N GLU A 57 -6.19 -16.26 15.46
CA GLU A 57 -5.14 -17.09 16.09
C GLU A 57 -4.28 -16.26 17.08
N THR A 58 -3.90 -16.87 18.20
CA THR A 58 -3.03 -16.31 19.26
C THR A 58 -2.18 -17.43 19.87
N THR A 59 -1.47 -17.15 20.98
CA THR A 59 -0.70 -18.13 21.76
C THR A 59 -1.04 -18.02 23.25
N VAL A 60 -0.85 -19.09 24.02
CA VAL A 60 -1.10 -19.04 25.48
C VAL A 60 -0.20 -18.00 26.15
N GLU A 61 1.05 -17.88 25.69
CA GLU A 61 2.02 -16.91 26.19
C GLU A 61 1.56 -15.47 25.95
N ALA A 62 0.95 -15.20 24.78
CA ALA A 62 0.42 -13.86 24.46
C ALA A 62 -0.77 -13.49 25.35
N GLU A 63 -1.57 -14.46 25.77
CA GLU A 63 -2.72 -14.25 26.64
C GLU A 63 -2.38 -14.35 28.13
N THR A 64 -1.13 -14.68 28.49
CA THR A 64 -0.67 -14.76 29.88
C THR A 64 -0.39 -13.36 30.44
N ILE A 65 -1.02 -13.05 31.57
CA ILE A 65 -0.84 -11.80 32.31
C ILE A 65 0.20 -12.03 33.41
N ALA A 66 1.27 -11.22 33.41
CA ALA A 66 2.31 -11.29 34.43
C ALA A 66 1.77 -11.05 35.85
N LYS A 67 2.44 -11.62 36.86
CA LYS A 67 2.10 -11.45 38.28
C LYS A 67 2.07 -9.98 38.66
N LEU A 68 1.14 -9.61 39.54
CA LEU A 68 1.13 -8.28 40.13
C LEU A 68 2.37 -8.10 41.02
N THR A 69 3.02 -6.95 40.94
CA THR A 69 4.11 -6.57 41.84
C THR A 69 3.57 -5.68 42.95
N ARG A 70 3.92 -5.98 44.22
CA ARG A 70 3.41 -5.23 45.39
C ARG A 70 3.69 -3.73 45.27
N PRO A 71 2.70 -2.86 45.54
CA PRO A 71 3.00 -1.51 45.97
C PRO A 71 3.64 -1.60 47.37
N SER A 72 4.79 -0.95 47.57
CA SER A 72 5.38 -0.84 48.91
C SER A 72 4.43 -0.04 49.81
N SER A 73 3.88 -0.69 50.83
CA SER A 73 3.06 -0.08 51.87
C SER A 73 3.97 0.50 52.96
N GLY A 74 4.04 1.81 53.08
CA GLY A 74 4.70 2.51 54.17
C GLY A 74 3.90 3.74 54.57
N GLY A 75 3.15 3.64 55.66
CA GLY A 75 2.49 4.77 56.30
C GLY A 75 3.40 5.40 57.36
N SER A 76 3.46 6.74 57.29
CA SER A 76 3.82 7.74 58.31
C SER A 76 5.28 8.17 58.53
N SER A 77 5.46 9.45 58.20
CA SER A 77 6.33 10.49 58.76
C SER A 77 7.83 10.24 58.78
N SER A 78 8.54 10.80 57.78
CA SER A 78 9.83 11.50 57.90
C SER A 78 10.19 12.14 56.55
N HIS A 79 10.74 13.36 56.57
CA HIS A 79 11.25 14.05 55.38
C HIS A 79 12.29 13.16 54.66
N GLY A 80 12.09 12.89 53.37
CA GLY A 80 13.03 12.12 52.55
C GLY A 80 12.62 12.16 51.09
N ASP A 81 13.53 12.64 50.24
CA ASP A 81 13.35 12.99 48.84
C ASP A 81 12.68 11.89 48.00
N ARG A 82 11.49 12.17 47.46
CA ARG A 82 10.90 11.33 46.41
C ARG A 82 11.70 11.58 45.13
N ASP A 83 12.28 10.51 44.58
CA ASP A 83 12.85 10.59 43.23
C ASP A 83 11.80 11.17 42.28
N PRO A 84 12.12 12.25 41.54
CA PRO A 84 11.18 12.90 40.64
C PRO A 84 10.74 11.92 39.55
N SER A 85 9.42 11.83 39.33
CA SER A 85 8.85 11.11 38.20
C SER A 85 8.69 12.04 37.01
N TYR A 86 8.94 11.49 35.82
CA TYR A 86 8.95 12.24 34.58
C TYR A 86 7.89 11.69 33.63
N ALA A 87 7.21 12.58 32.92
CA ALA A 87 6.15 12.22 31.99
C ALA A 87 6.71 11.68 30.67
N VAL A 88 6.04 10.67 30.12
CA VAL A 88 6.24 10.15 28.77
C VAL A 88 5.00 10.48 27.94
N THR A 89 5.18 11.19 26.84
CA THR A 89 4.08 11.58 25.94
C THR A 89 4.21 10.91 24.58
N ALA A 90 3.10 10.39 24.08
CA ALA A 90 2.95 9.92 22.71
C ALA A 90 1.72 10.63 22.11
N PRO A 91 1.91 11.66 21.28
CA PRO A 91 0.81 12.31 20.56
C PRO A 91 0.11 11.33 19.63
N SER A 92 -1.17 11.57 19.34
CA SER A 92 -1.93 10.79 18.36
C SER A 92 -1.29 10.90 16.98
N THR A 93 -1.15 9.76 16.31
CA THR A 93 -0.60 9.64 14.95
C THR A 93 -1.70 9.34 13.94
N LYS A 94 -1.46 9.65 12.66
CA LYS A 94 -2.31 9.17 11.56
C LYS A 94 -1.86 7.76 11.16
N ASN A 95 -2.80 6.90 10.80
CA ASN A 95 -2.57 5.57 10.21
C ASN A 95 -1.93 4.52 11.16
N GLY A 96 -2.06 4.75 12.45
CA GLY A 96 -1.62 3.83 13.50
C GLY A 96 -1.69 4.48 14.87
N ASP A 97 -1.57 3.67 15.90
CA ASP A 97 -1.65 4.04 17.31
C ASP A 97 -0.34 3.76 18.04
N VAL A 98 0.01 4.65 18.97
CA VAL A 98 1.22 4.53 19.80
C VAL A 98 0.84 4.74 21.25
N THR A 99 1.01 3.70 22.06
CA THR A 99 0.75 3.75 23.51
C THR A 99 2.03 3.57 24.31
N VAL A 100 2.08 4.18 25.50
CA VAL A 100 3.21 4.09 26.42
C VAL A 100 2.77 3.66 27.80
N SER A 101 3.56 2.79 28.44
CA SER A 101 3.32 2.32 29.80
C SER A 101 4.62 2.08 30.57
N PRO A 102 4.80 2.67 31.76
CA PRO A 102 3.90 3.63 32.41
C PRO A 102 3.98 5.05 31.78
N LYS A 103 2.95 5.89 32.00
CA LYS A 103 2.92 7.30 31.53
C LYS A 103 3.82 8.24 32.33
N ASN A 104 4.21 7.85 33.55
CA ASN A 104 5.18 8.54 34.38
C ASN A 104 6.15 7.51 34.96
N ALA A 105 7.44 7.81 34.95
CA ALA A 105 8.48 6.91 35.42
C ALA A 105 9.65 7.69 36.03
N SER A 106 10.32 7.11 37.03
CA SER A 106 11.54 7.67 37.63
C SER A 106 12.75 7.33 36.77
N LYS A 107 13.84 8.08 36.94
CA LYS A 107 15.09 7.82 36.21
C LYS A 107 15.55 6.38 36.44
N GLY A 108 15.86 5.66 35.36
CA GLY A 108 16.31 4.27 35.40
C GLY A 108 15.18 3.23 35.22
N ASP A 109 13.92 3.64 35.36
CA ASP A 109 12.77 2.76 35.12
C ASP A 109 12.68 2.36 33.65
N ARG A 110 12.09 1.19 33.40
CA ARG A 110 11.78 0.75 32.03
C ARG A 110 10.41 1.23 31.61
N VAL A 111 10.35 1.88 30.45
CA VAL A 111 9.10 2.25 29.80
C VAL A 111 8.91 1.40 28.55
N THR A 112 7.69 0.91 28.34
CA THR A 112 7.28 0.14 27.17
C THR A 112 6.43 1.00 26.25
N ILE A 113 6.74 0.94 24.96
CA ILE A 113 5.98 1.54 23.87
C ILE A 113 5.33 0.39 23.10
N THR A 114 4.03 0.50 22.82
CA THR A 114 3.33 -0.43 21.94
C THR A 114 2.83 0.34 20.73
N VAL A 115 3.23 -0.11 19.55
CA VAL A 115 2.84 0.45 18.26
C VAL A 115 1.90 -0.53 17.58
N THR A 116 0.75 -0.02 17.15
CA THR A 116 -0.25 -0.78 16.39
C THR A 116 -0.52 -0.03 15.08
N SER A 117 -0.08 -0.59 13.96
CA SER A 117 -0.37 0.01 12.65
C SER A 117 -1.83 -0.24 12.25
N ASP A 118 -2.44 0.72 11.55
CA ASP A 118 -3.76 0.50 10.95
C ASP A 118 -3.67 -0.51 9.79
N LYS A 119 -4.80 -1.11 9.43
CA LYS A 119 -4.85 -2.09 8.33
C LYS A 119 -4.32 -1.47 7.01
N GLY A 120 -3.32 -2.11 6.41
CA GLY A 120 -2.69 -1.65 5.17
C GLY A 120 -1.63 -0.58 5.40
N TYR A 121 -1.14 -0.43 6.63
CA TYR A 121 -0.02 0.42 6.99
C TYR A 121 1.00 -0.33 7.83
N GLU A 122 2.26 0.07 7.72
CA GLU A 122 3.36 -0.39 8.55
C GLU A 122 4.11 0.77 9.19
N LEU A 123 4.84 0.49 10.28
CA LEU A 123 5.65 1.48 10.97
C LEU A 123 6.90 1.78 10.15
N ASP A 124 7.03 2.98 9.63
CA ASP A 124 8.24 3.45 8.92
C ASP A 124 9.30 3.91 9.91
N LYS A 125 8.87 4.69 10.91
CA LYS A 125 9.81 5.35 11.82
C LYS A 125 9.27 5.45 13.23
N LEU A 126 10.12 5.14 14.21
CA LEU A 126 9.88 5.37 15.62
C LEU A 126 11.04 6.15 16.23
N ILE A 127 10.75 7.31 16.81
CA ILE A 127 11.75 8.17 17.44
C ILE A 127 11.31 8.48 18.87
N VAL A 128 12.24 8.35 19.81
CA VAL A 128 12.03 8.70 21.22
C VAL A 128 13.09 9.72 21.62
N LYS A 129 12.67 10.88 22.11
CA LYS A 129 13.56 11.98 22.51
C LYS A 129 13.37 12.37 23.97
N ASP A 130 14.47 12.74 24.63
CA ASP A 130 14.43 13.40 25.93
C ASP A 130 14.06 14.90 25.81
N ALA A 131 13.97 15.60 26.95
CA ALA A 131 13.64 17.02 26.99
C ALA A 131 14.68 17.93 26.32
N SER A 132 15.91 17.44 26.10
CA SER A 132 16.98 18.16 25.39
C SER A 132 16.99 17.86 23.88
N GLY A 133 16.08 16.99 23.41
CA GLY A 133 15.99 16.56 22.01
C GLY A 133 16.91 15.40 21.64
N ASN A 134 17.64 14.81 22.60
CA ASN A 134 18.53 13.68 22.35
C ASN A 134 17.72 12.41 22.11
N LYS A 135 18.14 11.61 21.12
CA LYS A 135 17.49 10.33 20.81
C LYS A 135 17.84 9.29 21.88
N LEU A 136 16.84 8.64 22.44
CA LEU A 136 17.01 7.52 23.37
C LEU A 136 17.19 6.21 22.59
N LYS A 137 18.03 5.33 23.11
CA LYS A 137 18.22 3.98 22.56
C LYS A 137 17.00 3.12 22.88
N LEU A 138 16.44 2.51 21.84
CA LEU A 138 15.33 1.57 21.97
C LEU A 138 15.82 0.13 21.92
N THR A 139 15.15 -0.74 22.67
CA THR A 139 15.26 -2.19 22.58
C THR A 139 13.96 -2.74 22.02
N ASP A 140 14.04 -3.32 20.82
CA ASP A 140 12.92 -4.03 20.19
C ASP A 140 12.63 -5.34 20.95
N LYS A 141 11.35 -5.61 21.17
CA LYS A 141 10.82 -6.81 21.83
C LYS A 141 9.94 -7.66 20.90
N GLY A 142 9.79 -7.24 19.63
CA GLY A 142 8.90 -7.86 18.67
C GLY A 142 7.44 -7.46 18.87
N ASN A 143 6.59 -7.80 17.90
CA ASN A 143 5.13 -7.56 17.92
C ASN A 143 4.75 -6.11 18.25
N GLY A 144 5.46 -5.14 17.66
CA GLY A 144 5.21 -3.71 17.84
C GLY A 144 5.61 -3.16 19.21
N LYS A 145 6.33 -3.93 20.03
CA LYS A 145 6.74 -3.50 21.39
C LYS A 145 8.20 -3.06 21.43
N TYR A 146 8.42 -1.88 21.96
CA TYR A 146 9.74 -1.29 22.16
C TYR A 146 9.93 -0.87 23.61
N THR A 147 11.15 -0.89 24.11
CA THR A 147 11.45 -0.46 25.48
C THR A 147 12.64 0.49 25.52
N PHE A 148 12.60 1.46 26.44
CA PHE A 148 13.73 2.33 26.75
C PHE A 148 13.86 2.53 28.26
N THR A 149 15.03 3.00 28.69
CA THR A 149 15.30 3.37 30.09
C THR A 149 15.03 4.85 30.28
N MET A 150 14.21 5.19 31.28
CA MET A 150 13.77 6.56 31.52
C MET A 150 14.95 7.45 31.92
N PRO A 151 15.18 8.58 31.24
CA PRO A 151 16.17 9.55 31.67
C PRO A 151 15.67 10.34 32.88
N GLY A 152 16.51 11.21 33.43
CA GLY A 152 16.11 12.18 34.46
C GLY A 152 15.33 13.37 33.88
N SER A 153 14.48 13.17 32.87
CA SER A 153 13.72 14.25 32.22
C SER A 153 12.51 13.70 31.46
N LYS A 154 11.62 14.59 31.00
CA LYS A 154 10.46 14.23 30.18
C LYS A 154 10.88 13.60 28.86
N VAL A 155 10.04 12.72 28.32
CA VAL A 155 10.29 12.01 27.06
C VAL A 155 9.11 12.15 26.12
N THR A 156 9.39 12.32 24.82
CA THR A 156 8.38 12.34 23.76
C THR A 156 8.65 11.24 22.74
N VAL A 157 7.61 10.49 22.41
CA VAL A 157 7.58 9.43 21.40
C VAL A 157 6.86 9.95 20.16
N SER A 158 7.45 9.75 18.98
CA SER A 158 6.83 10.07 17.69
C SER A 158 6.98 8.88 16.74
N ALA A 159 5.90 8.54 16.04
CA ALA A 159 5.91 7.51 15.00
C ALA A 159 5.40 8.06 13.67
N GLU A 160 5.93 7.52 12.57
CA GLU A 160 5.50 7.75 11.21
C GLU A 160 5.13 6.39 10.60
N PHE A 161 3.98 6.32 9.92
CA PHE A 161 3.46 5.12 9.30
C PHE A 161 3.37 5.32 7.78
N VAL A 162 3.64 4.26 7.03
CA VAL A 162 3.56 4.22 5.57
C VAL A 162 2.58 3.13 5.15
N GLU A 163 1.94 3.30 3.99
CA GLU A 163 1.10 2.24 3.45
C GLU A 163 1.94 0.97 3.23
N GLU A 164 1.44 -0.15 3.74
CA GLU A 164 2.03 -1.48 3.57
C GLU A 164 2.06 -1.80 2.09
N GLN A 165 3.26 -1.88 1.51
CA GLN A 165 3.42 -2.37 0.15
C GLN A 165 3.05 -3.85 0.13
N ALA A 166 2.02 -4.20 -0.64
CA ALA A 166 1.75 -5.61 -0.89
C ALA A 166 3.02 -6.27 -1.42
N ALA A 167 3.38 -7.44 -0.89
CA ALA A 167 4.48 -8.24 -1.40
C ALA A 167 4.43 -8.26 -2.93
N SER A 168 5.55 -7.90 -3.57
CA SER A 168 5.57 -7.72 -5.02
C SER A 168 5.03 -8.98 -5.69
N ILE A 169 3.84 -8.84 -6.29
CA ILE A 169 3.12 -9.94 -6.93
C ILE A 169 3.84 -10.43 -8.20
N PHE A 170 4.83 -9.68 -8.67
CA PHE A 170 5.61 -9.99 -9.86
C PHE A 170 7.09 -10.12 -9.52
N ALA A 171 7.71 -11.20 -9.99
CA ALA A 171 9.12 -11.49 -9.67
C ALA A 171 10.10 -10.44 -10.24
N ASP A 172 9.73 -9.71 -11.29
CA ASP A 172 10.52 -8.67 -11.96
C ASP A 172 10.11 -7.24 -11.59
N VAL A 173 9.43 -7.06 -10.45
CA VAL A 173 9.12 -5.75 -9.88
C VAL A 173 9.76 -5.65 -8.50
N PRO A 174 10.97 -5.06 -8.40
CA PRO A 174 11.60 -4.75 -7.12
C PRO A 174 10.72 -3.78 -6.32
N ALA A 175 10.64 -3.96 -4.99
CA ALA A 175 9.78 -3.13 -4.12
C ALA A 175 10.20 -1.65 -4.10
N ASP A 176 11.50 -1.38 -4.29
CA ASP A 176 12.11 -0.05 -4.36
C ASP A 176 12.11 0.56 -5.77
N ALA A 177 11.61 -0.17 -6.78
CA ALA A 177 11.52 0.36 -8.13
C ALA A 177 10.57 1.56 -8.20
N TYR A 178 10.92 2.59 -8.99
CA TYR A 178 10.13 3.82 -9.11
C TYR A 178 8.66 3.58 -9.54
N TYR A 179 8.39 2.44 -10.18
CA TYR A 179 7.09 2.04 -10.70
C TYR A 179 6.36 1.03 -9.79
N ALA A 180 6.94 0.54 -8.69
CA ALA A 180 6.37 -0.51 -7.86
C ALA A 180 4.95 -0.15 -7.36
N LYS A 181 4.79 1.05 -6.79
CA LYS A 181 3.48 1.56 -6.34
C LYS A 181 2.47 1.71 -7.49
N ALA A 182 2.94 2.12 -8.67
CA ALA A 182 2.09 2.26 -9.84
C ALA A 182 1.59 0.89 -10.34
N VAL A 183 2.45 -0.13 -10.30
CA VAL A 183 2.10 -1.52 -10.66
C VAL A 183 1.07 -2.08 -9.68
N GLU A 184 1.31 -1.92 -8.38
CA GLU A 184 0.38 -2.35 -7.33
C GLU A 184 -1.00 -1.70 -7.51
N TRP A 185 -1.03 -0.38 -7.70
CA TRP A 185 -2.26 0.35 -7.99
C TRP A 185 -2.97 -0.20 -9.24
N ALA A 186 -2.22 -0.43 -10.32
CA ALA A 186 -2.79 -0.92 -11.58
C ALA A 186 -3.41 -2.31 -11.42
N VAL A 187 -2.80 -3.19 -10.63
CA VAL A 187 -3.37 -4.51 -10.35
C VAL A 187 -4.61 -4.41 -9.47
N LYS A 188 -4.54 -3.61 -8.38
CA LYS A 188 -5.68 -3.38 -7.48
C LYS A 188 -6.90 -2.79 -8.20
N LYS A 189 -6.66 -1.97 -9.23
CA LYS A 189 -7.72 -1.40 -10.09
C LYS A 189 -8.13 -2.31 -11.26
N GLY A 190 -7.53 -3.49 -11.41
CA GLY A 190 -7.84 -4.40 -12.51
C GLY A 190 -7.39 -3.91 -13.89
N ILE A 191 -6.44 -2.97 -13.95
CA ILE A 191 -5.90 -2.41 -15.20
C ILE A 191 -5.03 -3.45 -15.91
N THR A 192 -4.25 -4.21 -15.13
CA THR A 192 -3.38 -5.26 -15.66
C THR A 192 -3.15 -6.37 -14.63
N ASN A 193 -3.00 -7.61 -15.13
CA ASN A 193 -2.64 -8.78 -14.34
C ASN A 193 -1.20 -9.25 -14.63
N GLY A 194 -0.38 -8.42 -15.28
CA GLY A 194 0.96 -8.82 -15.74
C GLY A 194 0.91 -9.79 -16.93
N LYS A 195 1.90 -10.67 -17.01
CA LYS A 195 2.08 -11.73 -18.01
C LYS A 195 1.79 -13.09 -17.37
N ALA A 196 1.52 -14.10 -18.20
CA ALA A 196 1.11 -15.43 -17.74
C ALA A 196 2.14 -16.17 -16.85
N ASN A 197 3.40 -15.75 -16.84
CA ASN A 197 4.50 -16.37 -16.10
C ASN A 197 4.83 -15.69 -14.76
N GLY A 198 3.90 -14.92 -14.19
CA GLY A 198 4.14 -14.20 -12.93
C GLY A 198 5.12 -13.03 -13.07
N LEU A 199 5.38 -12.56 -14.30
CA LEU A 199 6.16 -11.37 -14.58
C LEU A 199 5.25 -10.20 -14.93
N PHE A 200 5.66 -8.99 -14.58
CA PHE A 200 5.07 -7.77 -15.08
C PHE A 200 5.58 -7.43 -16.47
N GLY A 201 6.84 -7.70 -16.80
CA GLY A 201 7.49 -7.26 -18.04
C GLY A 201 7.80 -5.76 -18.02
N SER A 202 8.37 -5.26 -16.92
CA SER A 202 8.56 -3.83 -16.63
C SER A 202 9.21 -3.03 -17.77
N ASN A 203 10.20 -3.64 -18.44
CA ASN A 203 10.98 -3.03 -19.51
C ASN A 203 10.45 -3.36 -20.92
N ASP A 204 9.42 -4.20 -21.04
CA ASP A 204 8.84 -4.55 -22.32
C ASP A 204 8.14 -3.32 -22.92
N SER A 205 8.40 -3.05 -24.20
CA SER A 205 7.66 -2.02 -24.93
C SER A 205 6.20 -2.44 -25.10
N CYS A 206 5.28 -1.49 -24.87
CA CYS A 206 3.86 -1.73 -25.06
C CYS A 206 3.42 -1.52 -26.51
N THR A 207 2.50 -2.35 -26.96
CA THR A 207 1.78 -2.10 -28.21
C THR A 207 0.72 -1.00 -28.02
N ARG A 208 0.28 -0.39 -29.12
CA ARG A 208 -0.82 0.57 -29.12
C ARG A 208 -2.09 0.00 -28.49
N ALA A 209 -2.43 -1.25 -28.81
CA ALA A 209 -3.59 -1.92 -28.21
C ALA A 209 -3.47 -2.05 -26.69
N GLN A 210 -2.31 -2.47 -26.18
CA GLN A 210 -2.09 -2.61 -24.74
C GLN A 210 -2.28 -1.28 -23.99
N ILE A 211 -1.71 -0.19 -24.50
CA ILE A 211 -1.81 1.13 -23.87
C ILE A 211 -3.26 1.62 -23.86
N VAL A 212 -3.99 1.50 -24.97
CA VAL A 212 -5.40 1.90 -25.04
C VAL A 212 -6.25 1.05 -24.10
N THR A 213 -6.00 -0.26 -24.02
CA THR A 213 -6.69 -1.13 -23.05
C THR A 213 -6.40 -0.73 -21.61
N PHE A 214 -5.16 -0.36 -21.26
CA PHE A 214 -4.85 0.11 -19.91
C PHE A 214 -5.58 1.40 -19.57
N LEU A 215 -5.60 2.36 -20.50
CA LEU A 215 -6.33 3.61 -20.33
C LEU A 215 -7.83 3.38 -20.17
N TRP A 216 -8.43 2.54 -21.01
CA TRP A 216 -9.85 2.18 -20.93
C TRP A 216 -10.21 1.53 -19.60
N ARG A 217 -9.39 0.57 -19.11
CA ARG A 217 -9.60 -0.05 -17.80
C ARG A 217 -9.43 0.94 -16.66
N ALA A 218 -8.44 1.84 -16.75
CA ALA A 218 -8.27 2.91 -15.76
C ALA A 218 -9.47 3.86 -15.72
N ALA A 219 -10.16 4.06 -16.86
CA ALA A 219 -11.40 4.81 -16.97
C ALA A 219 -12.65 4.05 -16.49
N GLY A 220 -12.50 2.83 -15.97
CA GLY A 220 -13.61 2.02 -15.47
C GLY A 220 -14.26 1.11 -16.52
N SER A 221 -13.59 0.88 -17.66
CA SER A 221 -14.07 0.01 -18.75
C SER A 221 -15.45 0.41 -19.32
N PRO A 222 -15.68 1.69 -19.65
CA PRO A 222 -16.97 2.14 -20.19
C PRO A 222 -17.31 1.42 -21.50
N ALA A 223 -18.56 0.97 -21.64
CA ALA A 223 -19.04 0.35 -22.87
C ALA A 223 -19.00 1.35 -24.04
N PRO A 224 -18.50 0.96 -25.23
CA PRO A 224 -18.56 1.80 -26.42
C PRO A 224 -20.02 2.01 -26.87
N LYS A 225 -20.30 3.18 -27.46
CA LYS A 225 -21.62 3.60 -27.92
C LYS A 225 -21.94 3.12 -29.34
N GLY A 226 -20.95 2.61 -30.08
CA GLY A 226 -21.06 2.22 -31.48
C GLY A 226 -21.07 3.39 -32.46
N THR A 227 -20.53 4.56 -32.08
CA THR A 227 -20.57 5.77 -32.91
C THR A 227 -19.36 5.94 -33.83
N ALA A 228 -18.31 5.13 -33.67
CA ALA A 228 -17.12 5.15 -34.51
C ALA A 228 -16.92 3.81 -35.22
N LYS A 229 -16.41 3.86 -36.46
CA LYS A 229 -16.02 2.67 -37.20
C LYS A 229 -14.68 2.15 -36.67
N VAL A 230 -14.68 0.94 -36.12
CA VAL A 230 -13.47 0.25 -35.69
C VAL A 230 -12.68 -0.26 -36.91
N PRO A 231 -11.36 -0.01 -36.99
CA PRO A 231 -10.50 -0.55 -38.06
C PRO A 231 -10.51 -2.08 -38.13
N ALA A 232 -10.36 -2.62 -39.34
CA ALA A 232 -10.52 -4.05 -39.60
C ALA A 232 -9.43 -4.95 -38.97
N ASP A 233 -8.25 -4.39 -38.66
CA ASP A 233 -7.18 -5.10 -37.95
C ASP A 233 -7.50 -5.31 -36.45
N VAL A 234 -8.56 -4.69 -35.95
CA VAL A 234 -9.08 -4.89 -34.60
C VAL A 234 -10.27 -5.84 -34.66
N LEU A 235 -10.02 -7.13 -34.49
CA LEU A 235 -11.04 -8.16 -34.63
C LEU A 235 -12.11 -8.06 -33.52
N PRO A 236 -13.41 -8.16 -33.84
CA PRO A 236 -14.47 -8.29 -32.85
C PRO A 236 -14.20 -9.44 -31.87
N GLY A 237 -14.44 -9.18 -30.58
CA GLY A 237 -14.16 -10.14 -29.50
C GLY A 237 -12.69 -10.21 -29.06
N SER A 238 -11.76 -9.50 -29.73
CA SER A 238 -10.40 -9.35 -29.22
C SER A 238 -10.38 -8.55 -27.92
N TYR A 239 -9.37 -8.78 -27.08
CA TYR A 239 -9.24 -8.15 -25.75
C TYR A 239 -9.23 -6.61 -25.79
N CYS A 240 -8.90 -6.02 -26.94
CA CYS A 240 -8.80 -4.57 -27.13
C CYS A 240 -9.97 -3.96 -27.90
N TYR A 241 -10.91 -4.75 -28.43
CA TYR A 241 -11.95 -4.26 -29.33
C TYR A 241 -12.77 -3.12 -28.70
N ASP A 242 -13.35 -3.36 -27.51
CA ASP A 242 -14.18 -2.36 -26.83
C ASP A 242 -13.38 -1.14 -26.40
N ALA A 243 -12.12 -1.36 -25.98
CA ALA A 243 -11.22 -0.27 -25.60
C ALA A 243 -10.89 0.64 -26.80
N VAL A 244 -10.63 0.05 -27.97
CA VAL A 244 -10.36 0.79 -29.20
C VAL A 244 -11.61 1.49 -29.70
N ALA A 245 -12.77 0.84 -29.68
CA ALA A 245 -14.04 1.45 -30.04
C ALA A 245 -14.32 2.68 -29.15
N TRP A 246 -14.26 2.53 -27.83
CA TRP A 246 -14.43 3.62 -26.88
C TRP A 246 -13.44 4.77 -27.15
N ALA A 247 -12.17 4.44 -27.38
CA ALA A 247 -11.14 5.45 -27.56
C ALA A 247 -11.30 6.21 -28.90
N LEU A 248 -11.77 5.57 -29.97
CA LEU A 248 -12.09 6.24 -31.23
C LEU A 248 -13.28 7.19 -31.08
N GLU A 249 -14.35 6.73 -30.42
CA GLU A 249 -15.58 7.52 -30.23
C GLU A 249 -15.38 8.77 -29.39
N ASN A 250 -14.45 8.71 -28.44
CA ASN A 250 -14.11 9.84 -27.57
C ASN A 250 -12.93 10.67 -28.10
N GLY A 251 -12.46 10.41 -29.33
CA GLY A 251 -11.37 11.17 -29.95
C GLY A 251 -10.01 11.01 -29.25
N ILE A 252 -9.85 9.95 -28.46
CA ILE A 252 -8.61 9.66 -27.70
C ILE A 252 -7.52 9.17 -28.65
N ILE A 253 -7.91 8.33 -29.62
CA ILE A 253 -7.03 7.76 -30.64
C ILE A 253 -7.56 8.03 -32.04
N ASN A 254 -6.64 7.94 -33.01
CA ASN A 254 -6.95 7.85 -34.43
C ASN A 254 -6.31 6.58 -35.01
N GLY A 255 -6.84 6.11 -36.14
CA GLY A 255 -6.17 5.13 -37.00
C GLY A 255 -4.89 5.69 -37.64
N LEU A 256 -4.11 4.80 -38.24
CA LEU A 256 -2.95 5.10 -39.05
C LEU A 256 -3.38 5.50 -40.47
N ALA A 257 -2.47 6.10 -41.23
CA ALA A 257 -2.74 6.59 -42.59
C ALA A 257 -3.15 5.48 -43.57
N ASP A 258 -2.76 4.23 -43.30
CA ASP A 258 -3.14 3.05 -44.09
C ASP A 258 -4.54 2.50 -43.74
N GLY A 259 -5.26 3.16 -42.81
CA GLY A 259 -6.60 2.76 -42.38
C GLY A 259 -6.62 1.71 -41.27
N THR A 260 -5.46 1.25 -40.77
CA THR A 260 -5.36 0.30 -39.65
C THR A 260 -5.33 1.02 -38.31
N PHE A 261 -5.61 0.33 -37.22
CA PHE A 261 -5.31 0.82 -35.87
C PHE A 261 -3.83 0.60 -35.50
N GLY A 262 -3.21 -0.45 -36.03
CA GLY A 262 -1.85 -0.86 -35.70
C GLY A 262 -1.78 -1.58 -34.35
N VAL A 263 -2.66 -2.59 -34.14
CA VAL A 263 -2.83 -3.33 -32.87
C VAL A 263 -1.50 -3.73 -32.21
N ASN A 264 -0.55 -4.23 -33.02
CA ASN A 264 0.73 -4.75 -32.55
C ASN A 264 1.90 -3.77 -32.68
N ASN A 265 1.66 -2.57 -33.21
CA ASN A 265 2.73 -1.57 -33.35
C ASN A 265 3.14 -1.09 -31.97
N THR A 266 4.45 -1.03 -31.72
CA THR A 266 5.00 -0.40 -30.53
C THR A 266 4.54 1.05 -30.46
N CYS A 267 3.98 1.44 -29.32
CA CYS A 267 3.55 2.80 -29.09
C CYS A 267 4.70 3.59 -28.46
N THR A 268 4.95 4.78 -29.00
CA THR A 268 6.00 5.66 -28.47
C THR A 268 5.55 6.38 -27.20
N ARG A 269 6.50 6.91 -26.42
CA ARG A 269 6.19 7.73 -25.23
C ARG A 269 5.34 8.95 -25.56
N GLY A 270 5.63 9.61 -26.69
CA GLY A 270 4.87 10.75 -27.19
C GLY A 270 3.41 10.39 -27.54
N GLN A 271 3.19 9.25 -28.20
CA GLN A 271 1.84 8.76 -28.47
C GLN A 271 1.09 8.39 -27.18
N SER A 272 1.75 7.68 -26.26
CA SER A 272 1.16 7.27 -24.99
C SER A 272 0.67 8.45 -24.16
N VAL A 273 1.50 9.49 -23.98
CA VAL A 273 1.08 10.68 -23.22
C VAL A 273 -0.01 11.47 -23.96
N THR A 274 0.01 11.47 -25.29
CA THR A 274 -1.04 12.12 -26.10
C THR A 274 -2.40 11.45 -25.91
N PHE A 275 -2.45 10.12 -25.79
CA PHE A 275 -3.70 9.42 -25.50
C PHE A 275 -4.23 9.76 -24.11
N LEU A 276 -3.35 9.81 -23.11
CA LEU A 276 -3.72 10.23 -21.75
C LEU A 276 -4.25 11.67 -21.77
N TYR A 277 -3.54 12.60 -22.40
CA TYR A 277 -3.96 13.99 -22.53
C TYR A 277 -5.33 14.13 -23.20
N ARG A 278 -5.59 13.42 -24.30
CA ARG A 278 -6.91 13.49 -24.95
C ARG A 278 -8.03 12.88 -24.12
N ALA A 279 -7.72 11.88 -23.29
CA ALA A 279 -8.72 11.23 -22.45
C ALA A 279 -9.12 12.02 -21.21
N MET A 280 -8.22 12.86 -20.66
CA MET A 280 -8.46 13.53 -19.38
C MET A 280 -7.75 14.86 -19.18
N GLY A 281 -7.01 15.33 -20.17
CA GLY A 281 -6.22 16.55 -20.07
C GLY A 281 -7.02 17.81 -20.37
N THR A 282 -6.44 18.92 -19.94
CA THR A 282 -6.88 20.28 -20.23
C THR A 282 -5.72 21.06 -20.80
N ALA A 283 -6.01 22.08 -21.62
CA ALA A 283 -4.98 22.91 -22.23
C ALA A 283 -3.93 23.34 -21.18
N PRO A 284 -2.63 23.03 -21.39
CA PRO A 284 -1.59 23.41 -20.44
C PRO A 284 -1.38 24.92 -20.44
N THR A 285 -0.96 25.44 -19.30
CA THR A 285 -0.55 26.84 -19.13
C THR A 285 0.98 27.01 -19.17
N THR A 286 1.70 25.88 -19.10
CA THR A 286 3.16 25.82 -19.09
C THR A 286 3.72 25.25 -20.39
N VAL A 287 5.01 25.45 -20.63
CA VAL A 287 5.75 24.78 -21.71
C VAL A 287 6.34 23.46 -21.21
N ASN A 288 6.55 22.50 -22.11
CA ASN A 288 7.01 21.15 -21.74
C ASN A 288 8.43 21.11 -21.13
N GLY A 289 9.28 22.12 -21.42
CA GLY A 289 10.62 22.26 -20.84
C GLY A 289 11.69 21.27 -21.33
N PHE A 290 11.36 20.34 -22.21
CA PHE A 290 12.28 19.35 -22.76
C PHE A 290 12.85 19.78 -24.11
N THR A 291 14.15 19.61 -24.30
CA THR A 291 14.86 20.06 -25.51
C THR A 291 14.55 19.19 -26.73
N ASP A 292 14.04 17.97 -26.52
CA ASP A 292 13.70 17.00 -27.56
C ASP A 292 12.20 16.97 -27.89
N VAL A 293 11.42 17.94 -27.41
CA VAL A 293 10.00 18.13 -27.75
C VAL A 293 9.80 19.54 -28.31
N ALA A 294 9.88 19.65 -29.63
CA ALA A 294 9.62 20.90 -30.35
C ALA A 294 8.20 21.43 -30.07
N ALA A 295 8.03 22.75 -30.07
CA ALA A 295 6.77 23.41 -29.74
C ALA A 295 5.62 23.06 -30.71
N ASP A 296 5.95 22.71 -31.96
CA ASP A 296 5.02 22.28 -33.01
C ASP A 296 4.87 20.75 -33.11
N SER A 297 5.53 20.00 -32.23
CA SER A 297 5.39 18.54 -32.17
C SER A 297 3.96 18.13 -31.83
N PHE A 298 3.48 17.04 -32.43
CA PHE A 298 2.14 16.49 -32.17
C PHE A 298 1.84 16.19 -30.70
N CYS A 299 2.89 15.99 -29.88
CA CYS A 299 2.77 15.69 -28.45
C CYS A 299 3.13 16.89 -27.55
N ALA A 300 3.44 18.06 -28.10
CA ALA A 300 3.93 19.20 -27.32
C ALA A 300 2.98 19.58 -26.16
N ASP A 301 1.69 19.79 -26.47
CA ASP A 301 0.67 20.10 -25.47
C ASP A 301 0.48 18.97 -24.47
N ALA A 302 0.50 17.72 -24.94
CA ALA A 302 0.33 16.55 -24.08
C ALA A 302 1.48 16.40 -23.09
N VAL A 303 2.72 16.67 -23.53
CA VAL A 303 3.90 16.63 -22.66
C VAL A 303 3.87 17.82 -21.68
N ALA A 304 3.50 19.01 -22.13
CA ALA A 304 3.35 20.18 -21.26
C ALA A 304 2.29 19.93 -20.17
N TRP A 305 1.11 19.42 -20.54
CA TRP A 305 0.09 19.02 -19.59
C TRP A 305 0.60 17.96 -18.59
N ALA A 306 1.36 16.98 -19.09
CA ALA A 306 1.91 15.93 -18.25
C ALA A 306 2.97 16.46 -17.26
N VAL A 307 3.73 17.49 -17.62
CA VAL A 307 4.67 18.16 -16.70
C VAL A 307 3.89 18.96 -15.65
N GLU A 308 2.94 19.78 -16.08
CA GLU A 308 2.11 20.63 -15.21
C GLU A 308 1.37 19.83 -14.14
N ASN A 309 0.90 18.63 -14.49
CA ASN A 309 0.15 17.74 -13.61
C ASN A 309 1.03 16.67 -12.92
N GLY A 310 2.36 16.76 -13.02
CA GLY A 310 3.28 15.81 -12.38
C GLY A 310 3.19 14.37 -12.91
N VAL A 311 2.63 14.16 -14.11
CA VAL A 311 2.52 12.85 -14.76
C VAL A 311 3.88 12.34 -15.22
N THR A 312 4.80 13.22 -15.61
CA THR A 312 6.13 12.85 -16.10
C THR A 312 7.23 13.78 -15.59
N ASN A 313 8.42 13.22 -15.36
CA ASN A 313 9.65 13.96 -15.07
C ASN A 313 10.66 13.88 -16.23
N GLY A 314 10.25 13.33 -17.39
CA GLY A 314 11.16 13.01 -18.49
C GLY A 314 11.93 11.72 -18.29
N THR A 315 12.80 11.41 -19.26
CA THR A 315 13.85 10.37 -19.16
C THR A 315 15.14 10.95 -18.57
N SER A 316 15.30 12.27 -18.62
CA SER A 316 16.28 13.05 -17.89
C SER A 316 15.67 14.41 -17.53
N ALA A 317 16.43 15.26 -16.83
CA ALA A 317 16.00 16.62 -16.53
C ALA A 317 15.69 17.48 -17.77
N THR A 318 16.24 17.12 -18.95
CA THR A 318 16.09 17.92 -20.19
C THR A 318 15.51 17.14 -21.37
N THR A 319 15.27 15.84 -21.23
CA THR A 319 14.75 14.99 -22.32
C THR A 319 13.49 14.24 -21.92
N PHE A 320 12.52 14.19 -22.82
CA PHE A 320 11.31 13.37 -22.69
C PHE A 320 11.40 12.04 -23.45
N SER A 321 12.22 11.99 -24.51
CA SER A 321 12.38 10.89 -25.45
C SER A 321 11.06 10.48 -26.13
N PRO A 322 10.39 11.40 -26.86
CA PRO A 322 9.04 11.18 -27.40
C PRO A 322 8.97 10.02 -28.39
N ASN A 323 10.06 9.73 -29.10
CA ASN A 323 10.11 8.69 -30.15
C ASN A 323 10.49 7.30 -29.61
N ASN A 324 10.91 7.18 -28.35
CA ASN A 324 11.24 5.87 -27.78
C ASN A 324 9.95 5.08 -27.50
N GLY A 325 10.04 3.75 -27.60
CA GLY A 325 8.97 2.86 -27.16
C GLY A 325 8.60 3.12 -25.69
N CYS A 326 7.30 3.19 -25.41
CA CYS A 326 6.82 3.35 -24.04
C CYS A 326 6.78 1.98 -23.38
N THR A 327 7.55 1.79 -22.31
CA THR A 327 7.57 0.51 -21.59
C THR A 327 6.32 0.32 -20.74
N ARG A 328 6.00 -0.93 -20.38
CA ARG A 328 4.91 -1.25 -19.46
C ARG A 328 4.99 -0.49 -18.15
N ALA A 329 6.18 -0.39 -17.55
CA ALA A 329 6.39 0.38 -16.31
C ALA A 329 6.10 1.88 -16.52
N GLN A 330 6.51 2.44 -17.66
CA GLN A 330 6.29 3.85 -17.97
C GLN A 330 4.81 4.18 -18.16
N ILE A 331 4.05 3.42 -18.96
CA ILE A 331 2.63 3.70 -19.16
C ILE A 331 1.84 3.58 -17.86
N VAL A 332 2.11 2.55 -17.05
CA VAL A 332 1.43 2.38 -15.76
C VAL A 332 1.78 3.49 -14.78
N THR A 333 3.03 3.97 -14.80
CA THR A 333 3.44 5.13 -14.00
C THR A 333 2.74 6.41 -14.43
N PHE A 334 2.60 6.66 -15.74
CA PHE A 334 1.86 7.82 -16.24
C PHE A 334 0.39 7.76 -15.82
N LEU A 335 -0.27 6.61 -15.99
CA LEU A 335 -1.65 6.41 -15.53
C LEU A 335 -1.78 6.62 -14.02
N TYR A 336 -0.92 5.99 -13.22
CA TYR A 336 -0.96 6.11 -11.77
C TYR A 336 -0.90 7.59 -11.34
N ARG A 337 0.10 8.34 -11.83
CA ARG A 337 0.29 9.75 -11.48
C ARG A 337 -0.88 10.62 -11.94
N ALA A 338 -1.37 10.42 -13.17
CA ALA A 338 -2.52 11.15 -13.69
C ALA A 338 -3.81 10.92 -12.87
N TYR A 339 -3.92 9.79 -12.18
CA TYR A 339 -5.05 9.47 -11.30
C TYR A 339 -4.82 9.77 -9.82
N GLN A 340 -3.58 10.08 -9.38
CA GLN A 340 -3.32 10.55 -8.01
C GLN A 340 -3.64 12.04 -7.83
N GLY A 341 -3.60 12.83 -8.91
CA GLY A 341 -3.94 14.26 -8.89
C GLY A 341 -5.44 14.57 -8.95
N LYS A 342 -6.30 13.57 -8.72
CA LYS A 342 -7.77 13.69 -8.76
C LYS A 342 -8.39 13.45 -7.39
#